data_AF-A0A496Y627-F1
#
_entry.id   AF-A0A496Y627-F1
#
_cell.length_a   1.000
_cell.length_b   1.000
_cell.length_c   1.000
_cell.angle_alpha   90.00
_cell.angle_beta   90.00
_cell.angle_gamma   90.00
#
_symmetry.space_group_name_H-M   'P 1'
#
loop_
_entity.id
_entity.type
_entity.pdbx_description
1 polymer ?
#
loop_
_entity_poly.entity_id
_entity_poly.type
_entity_poly.pdbx_seq_one_letter_code
_entity_poly.pdbx_strand_id
1 'polypeptide(L)'
;MPEKKQEASHAEINAPSHWEILARERNARVIMCHTPDTYILTGLAKSADRAMRALRDRVYTTVTSEEAEPLFHEYNEVVLRLHQIVEKISGKLDIRYRPPRAIVTMLGSDEKEDGDGDGADHEGPGGKTSKTKLS
;
A
#
# COMPACT_ATOMS: atom_id res chain seq x y z
N MET A 1 -23.60 49.59 -23.67
CA MET A 1 -23.66 48.20 -23.19
C MET A 1 -22.39 47.44 -23.57
N PRO A 2 -21.33 47.47 -22.73
CA PRO A 2 -20.26 46.46 -22.84
C PRO A 2 -19.82 45.97 -21.44
N GLU A 3 -20.47 44.95 -20.87
CA GLU A 3 -20.08 44.36 -19.57
C GLU A 3 -19.96 42.83 -19.62
N LYS A 4 -19.55 42.25 -20.74
CA LYS A 4 -19.41 40.79 -20.87
C LYS A 4 -18.01 40.27 -21.22
N LYS A 5 -16.96 41.07 -20.98
CA LYS A 5 -15.58 40.65 -21.28
C LYS A 5 -14.66 40.39 -20.08
N GLN A 6 -15.09 40.65 -18.85
CA GLN A 6 -14.21 40.51 -17.66
C GLN A 6 -14.38 39.20 -16.87
N GLU A 7 -15.53 38.52 -16.94
CA GLU A 7 -15.76 37.27 -16.18
C GLU A 7 -14.97 36.06 -16.70
N ALA A 8 -14.55 36.05 -17.98
CA ALA A 8 -13.77 34.94 -18.54
C ALA A 8 -12.31 34.88 -18.01
N SER A 9 -11.81 35.95 -17.40
CA SER A 9 -10.39 36.05 -16.97
C SER A 9 -10.11 35.50 -15.57
N HIS A 10 -11.13 35.34 -14.73
CA HIS A 10 -10.97 34.82 -13.36
C HIS A 10 -11.08 33.29 -13.25
N ALA A 11 -11.65 32.62 -14.27
CA ALA A 11 -11.82 31.16 -14.26
C ALA A 11 -10.53 30.39 -14.61
N GLU A 12 -9.62 30.99 -15.39
CA GLU A 12 -8.37 30.33 -15.80
C GLU A 12 -7.27 30.35 -14.71
N ILE A 13 -7.36 31.25 -13.73
CA ILE A 13 -6.35 31.39 -12.67
C ILE A 13 -6.46 30.27 -11.61
N ASN A 14 -7.59 29.55 -11.58
CA ASN A 14 -7.87 28.47 -10.61
C ASN A 14 -7.96 27.08 -11.25
N ALA A 15 -7.60 26.92 -12.52
CA ALA A 15 -7.56 25.59 -13.13
C ALA A 15 -6.41 24.78 -12.50
N PRO A 16 -6.68 23.59 -11.93
CA PRO A 16 -5.63 22.78 -11.35
C PRO A 16 -4.62 22.39 -12.42
N SER A 17 -3.34 22.48 -12.09
CA SER A 17 -2.25 22.07 -12.96
C SER A 17 -2.36 20.58 -13.31
N HIS A 18 -1.73 20.17 -14.42
CA HIS A 18 -1.70 18.77 -14.85
C HIS A 18 -1.24 17.82 -13.72
N TRP A 19 -0.25 18.25 -12.94
CA TRP A 19 0.27 17.49 -11.80
C TRP A 19 -0.72 17.41 -10.63
N GLU A 20 -1.49 18.47 -10.39
CA GLU A 20 -2.54 18.46 -9.36
C GLU A 20 -3.71 17.56 -9.77
N ILE A 21 -4.06 17.50 -11.05
CA ILE A 21 -5.07 16.58 -11.58
C ILE A 21 -4.59 15.13 -11.40
N LEU A 22 -3.34 14.82 -11.79
CA LEU A 22 -2.77 13.49 -11.61
C LEU A 22 -2.68 13.12 -10.12
N ALA A 23 -2.27 14.05 -9.25
CA ALA A 23 -2.20 13.81 -7.81
C ALA A 23 -3.57 13.54 -7.17
N ARG A 24 -4.67 13.95 -7.81
CA ARG A 24 -6.05 13.66 -7.37
C ARG A 24 -6.52 12.26 -7.79
N GLU A 25 -5.82 11.58 -8.68
CA GLU A 25 -6.19 10.22 -9.07
C GLU A 25 -6.02 9.24 -7.89
N ARG A 26 -6.97 8.32 -7.73
CA ARG A 26 -7.02 7.38 -6.58
C ARG A 26 -5.77 6.48 -6.49
N ASN A 27 -5.17 6.21 -7.64
CA ASN A 27 -4.00 5.38 -7.85
C ASN A 27 -2.68 6.17 -7.87
N ALA A 28 -2.73 7.50 -7.84
CA ALA A 28 -1.52 8.29 -7.80
C ALA A 28 -0.84 8.20 -6.42
N ARG A 29 0.46 7.99 -6.43
CA ARG A 29 1.32 7.96 -5.25
C ARG A 29 2.51 8.86 -5.53
N VAL A 30 2.77 9.81 -4.63
CA VAL A 30 3.95 10.70 -4.68
C VAL A 30 4.90 10.29 -3.57
N ILE A 31 6.16 10.03 -3.91
CA ILE A 31 7.21 9.69 -2.95
C ILE A 31 8.35 10.67 -3.13
N MET A 32 8.69 11.39 -2.05
CA MET A 32 9.86 12.26 -2.02
C MET A 32 11.11 11.42 -1.73
N CYS A 33 12.02 11.37 -2.69
CA CYS A 33 13.25 10.58 -2.62
C CYS A 33 14.45 11.53 -2.44
N HIS A 34 15.11 11.44 -1.29
CA HIS A 34 16.27 12.29 -0.95
C HIS A 34 17.62 11.63 -1.25
N THR A 35 17.64 10.32 -1.54
CA THR A 35 18.87 9.55 -1.80
C THR A 35 18.84 8.91 -3.19
N PRO A 36 20.01 8.83 -3.88
CA PRO A 36 20.10 8.19 -5.19
C PRO A 36 19.61 6.73 -5.22
N ASP A 37 19.86 5.96 -4.16
CA ASP A 37 19.43 4.55 -4.06
C ASP A 37 17.90 4.42 -4.17
N THR A 38 17.16 5.40 -3.68
CA THR A 38 15.70 5.41 -3.74
C THR A 38 15.20 5.69 -5.16
N TYR A 39 15.94 6.44 -5.99
CA TYR A 39 15.54 6.66 -7.39
C TYR A 39 15.53 5.34 -8.18
N ILE A 40 16.49 4.45 -7.93
CA ILE A 40 16.53 3.12 -8.55
C ILE A 40 15.27 2.33 -8.16
N LEU A 41 14.91 2.33 -6.86
CA LEU A 41 13.71 1.66 -6.38
C LEU A 41 12.43 2.21 -7.02
N THR A 42 12.32 3.53 -7.21
CA THR A 42 11.15 4.12 -7.88
C THR A 42 11.05 3.73 -9.36
N GLY A 43 12.19 3.66 -10.07
CA GLY A 43 12.23 3.19 -11.45
C GLY A 43 11.84 1.72 -11.57
N LEU A 44 12.36 0.88 -10.67
CA LEU A 44 12.00 -0.54 -10.58
C LEU A 44 10.53 -0.73 -10.23
N ALA A 45 9.98 0.03 -9.27
CA ALA A 45 8.58 -0.08 -8.87
C ALA A 45 7.63 0.17 -10.04
N LYS A 46 7.92 1.16 -10.89
CA LYS A 46 7.13 1.43 -12.10
C LYS A 46 7.14 0.26 -13.09
N SER A 47 8.32 -0.31 -13.35
CA SER A 47 8.47 -1.46 -14.25
C SER A 47 7.83 -2.72 -13.67
N ALA A 48 7.98 -2.93 -12.37
CA ALA A 48 7.39 -4.04 -11.63
C ALA A 48 5.86 -3.97 -11.66
N ASP A 49 5.24 -2.82 -11.43
CA ASP A 49 3.78 -2.66 -11.53
C ASP A 49 3.26 -3.09 -12.91
N ARG A 50 3.90 -2.58 -13.98
CA ARG A 50 3.54 -2.95 -15.36
C ARG A 50 3.71 -4.44 -15.62
N ALA A 51 4.82 -5.03 -15.16
CA ALA A 51 5.12 -6.45 -15.36
C ALA A 51 4.15 -7.34 -14.59
N MET A 52 3.90 -7.05 -13.31
CA MET A 52 3.01 -7.82 -12.44
C MET A 52 1.55 -7.71 -12.89
N ARG A 53 1.13 -6.53 -13.37
CA ARG A 53 -0.17 -6.36 -14.00
C ARG A 53 -0.28 -7.21 -15.27
N ALA A 54 0.71 -7.13 -16.16
CA ALA A 54 0.72 -7.93 -17.38
C ALA A 54 0.75 -9.44 -17.10
N LEU A 55 1.49 -9.88 -16.07
CA LEU A 55 1.52 -11.26 -15.64
C LEU A 55 0.12 -11.69 -15.19
N ARG A 56 -0.50 -10.96 -14.26
CA ARG A 56 -1.86 -11.22 -13.75
C ARG A 56 -2.91 -11.27 -14.86
N ASP A 57 -2.89 -10.31 -15.78
CA ASP A 57 -3.85 -10.23 -16.89
C ASP A 57 -3.67 -11.37 -17.91
N ARG A 58 -2.46 -11.95 -17.99
CA ARG A 58 -2.11 -12.97 -18.97
C ARG A 58 -2.04 -14.39 -18.42
N VAL A 59 -2.15 -14.56 -17.10
CA VAL A 59 -2.33 -15.89 -16.50
C VAL A 59 -3.60 -16.50 -17.07
N TYR A 60 -3.52 -17.77 -17.49
CA TYR A 60 -4.60 -18.52 -18.15
C TYR A 60 -4.91 -18.13 -19.60
N THR A 61 -4.21 -17.12 -20.17
CA THR A 61 -4.36 -16.79 -21.61
C THR A 61 -3.07 -17.07 -22.38
N THR A 62 -1.97 -16.44 -21.99
CA THR A 62 -0.67 -16.55 -22.67
C THR A 62 0.35 -17.33 -21.83
N VAL A 63 0.25 -17.23 -20.52
CA VAL A 63 1.15 -17.88 -19.55
C VAL A 63 0.32 -18.85 -18.72
N THR A 64 0.84 -20.06 -18.50
CA THR A 64 0.16 -21.06 -17.67
C THR A 64 0.28 -20.71 -16.19
N SER A 65 -0.59 -21.27 -15.36
CA SER A 65 -0.50 -21.07 -13.91
C SER A 65 0.82 -21.58 -13.34
N GLU A 66 1.29 -22.73 -13.84
CA GLU A 66 2.54 -23.38 -13.41
C GLU A 66 3.78 -22.53 -13.73
N GLU A 67 3.75 -21.76 -14.82
CA GLU A 67 4.83 -20.82 -15.15
C GLU A 67 4.74 -19.50 -14.38
N ALA A 68 3.53 -19.04 -14.07
CA ALA A 68 3.30 -17.75 -13.42
C ALA A 68 3.50 -17.81 -11.89
N GLU A 69 3.11 -18.92 -11.25
CA GLU A 69 3.22 -19.13 -9.81
C GLU A 69 4.65 -18.92 -9.27
N PRO A 70 5.71 -19.56 -9.81
CA PRO A 70 7.07 -19.35 -9.30
C PRO A 70 7.52 -17.89 -9.43
N LEU A 71 7.09 -17.17 -10.47
CA LEU A 71 7.40 -15.75 -10.65
C LEU A 71 6.70 -14.87 -9.60
N PHE A 72 5.45 -15.18 -9.26
CA PHE A 72 4.75 -14.48 -8.17
C PHE A 72 5.42 -14.73 -6.82
N HIS A 73 5.82 -15.98 -6.56
CA HIS A 73 6.50 -16.34 -5.33
C HIS A 73 7.87 -15.64 -5.21
N GLU A 74 8.71 -15.73 -6.25
CA GLU A 74 10.01 -15.07 -6.28
C GLU A 74 9.90 -13.54 -6.08
N TYR A 75 8.91 -12.91 -6.74
CA TYR A 75 8.64 -11.49 -6.55
C TYR A 75 8.33 -11.15 -5.09
N ASN A 76 7.46 -11.93 -4.44
CA ASN A 76 7.08 -11.70 -3.04
C ASN A 76 8.27 -11.93 -2.08
N GLU A 77 9.08 -12.97 -2.31
CA GLU A 77 10.29 -13.24 -1.53
C GLU A 77 11.29 -12.08 -1.59
N VAL A 78 11.51 -11.50 -2.78
CA VAL A 78 12.38 -10.33 -2.94
C VAL A 78 11.84 -9.12 -2.16
N VAL A 79 10.52 -8.90 -2.19
CA VAL A 79 9.87 -7.82 -1.45
C VAL A 79 10.02 -8.03 0.07
N LEU A 80 9.84 -9.26 0.57
CA LEU A 80 10.04 -9.61 1.97
C LEU A 80 11.51 -9.41 2.40
N ARG A 81 12.45 -9.84 1.57
CA ARG A 81 13.88 -9.62 1.82
C ARG A 81 14.25 -8.14 1.86
N LEU A 82 13.68 -7.32 0.97
CA LEU A 82 13.87 -5.87 1.00
C LEU A 82 13.33 -5.28 2.31
N HIS A 83 12.14 -5.69 2.75
CA HIS A 83 11.59 -5.29 4.04
C HIS A 83 12.54 -5.63 5.21
N GLN A 84 13.07 -6.85 5.28
CA GLN A 84 14.00 -7.27 6.32
C GLN A 84 15.29 -6.42 6.34
N ILE A 85 15.81 -6.06 5.16
CA ILE A 85 17.00 -5.19 5.06
C ILE A 85 16.67 -3.79 5.58
N VAL A 86 15.54 -3.21 5.18
CA VAL A 86 15.10 -1.87 5.64
C VAL A 86 14.89 -1.87 7.15
N GLU A 87 14.27 -2.90 7.71
CA GLU A 87 14.07 -3.04 9.15
C GLU A 87 15.42 -3.11 9.90
N LYS A 88 16.36 -3.93 9.43
CA LYS A 88 17.71 -4.04 10.02
C LYS A 88 18.47 -2.72 9.98
N ILE A 89 18.43 -1.98 8.86
CA ILE A 89 19.07 -0.66 8.74
C ILE A 89 18.41 0.32 9.72
N SER A 90 17.08 0.32 9.77
CA SER A 90 16.31 1.21 10.66
C SER A 90 16.62 0.95 12.12
N GLY A 91 16.71 -0.32 12.54
CA GLY A 91 17.08 -0.70 13.90
C GLY A 91 18.51 -0.28 14.28
N LYS A 92 19.46 -0.30 13.34
CA LYS A 92 20.83 0.18 13.59
C LYS A 92 20.93 1.70 13.74
N LEU A 93 20.02 2.44 13.10
CA LEU A 93 20.02 3.90 13.07
C LEU A 93 18.98 4.51 14.02
N ASP A 94 18.29 3.68 14.82
CA ASP A 94 17.18 4.08 15.69
C ASP A 94 16.07 4.86 14.95
N ILE A 95 15.81 4.47 13.70
CA ILE A 95 14.74 5.03 12.88
C ILE A 95 13.48 4.21 13.09
N ARG A 96 12.38 4.88 13.43
CA ARG A 96 11.08 4.23 13.53
C ARG A 96 10.59 3.80 12.14
N TYR A 97 10.71 2.52 11.84
CA TYR A 97 10.15 1.90 10.65
C TYR A 97 8.82 1.21 10.96
N ARG A 98 7.82 1.39 10.08
CA ARG A 98 6.53 0.70 10.14
C ARG A 98 6.37 -0.17 8.90
N PRO A 99 6.29 -1.51 9.03
CA PRO A 99 6.08 -2.38 7.88
C PRO A 99 4.76 -2.08 7.16
N PRO A 100 4.71 -2.15 5.81
CA PRO A 100 3.46 -2.05 5.06
C PRO A 100 2.48 -3.15 5.47
N ARG A 101 1.17 -2.86 5.49
CA ARG A 101 0.13 -3.82 5.93
C ARG A 101 0.18 -5.15 5.17
N ALA A 102 0.46 -5.11 3.87
CA ALA A 102 0.58 -6.31 3.05
C ALA A 102 1.71 -7.24 3.55
N ILE A 103 2.84 -6.67 3.98
CA ILE A 103 3.95 -7.43 4.56
C ILE A 103 3.57 -8.03 5.90
N VAL A 104 2.87 -7.27 6.75
CA VAL A 104 2.34 -7.81 8.03
C VAL A 104 1.41 -9.00 7.77
N THR A 105 0.56 -8.92 6.75
CA THR A 105 -0.30 -10.04 6.35
C THR A 105 0.50 -11.23 5.86
N MET A 106 1.50 -11.02 5.00
CA MET A 106 2.37 -12.09 4.48
C MET A 106 3.11 -12.82 5.61
N LEU A 107 3.68 -12.08 6.56
CA LEU A 107 4.39 -12.67 7.71
C LEU A 107 3.44 -13.36 8.69
N GLY A 108 2.22 -12.84 8.88
CA GLY A 108 1.21 -13.41 9.79
C GLY A 108 0.37 -14.55 9.18
N SER A 109 0.49 -14.82 7.88
CA SER A 109 -0.06 -16.03 7.25
C SER A 109 0.79 -17.28 7.51
N ASP A 110 2.07 -17.12 7.83
CA ASP A 110 2.97 -18.24 8.17
C ASP A 110 2.82 -18.69 9.65
N GLU A 111 2.26 -17.85 10.53
CA GLU A 111 2.01 -18.19 11.95
C GLU A 111 0.66 -18.89 12.20
N LYS A 112 -0.06 -19.33 11.14
CA LYS A 112 -1.38 -19.98 11.24
C LYS A 112 -1.44 -21.39 10.65
N GLU A 113 -0.34 -22.11 10.65
CA GLU A 113 -0.33 -23.58 10.49
C GLU A 113 0.09 -24.21 11.82
N ASP A 114 -0.80 -24.16 12.82
CA ASP A 114 -0.89 -25.10 13.95
C ASP A 114 -2.06 -24.66 14.85
N GLY A 115 -3.24 -25.25 14.64
CA GLY A 115 -4.39 -24.99 15.49
C GLY A 115 -5.73 -25.32 14.87
N ASP A 116 -6.00 -26.61 14.73
CA ASP A 116 -7.36 -27.15 14.69
C ASP A 116 -8.16 -26.59 15.88
N GLY A 117 -9.34 -26.03 15.61
CA GLY A 117 -10.09 -25.23 16.58
C GLY A 117 -11.38 -24.67 16.03
N ASP A 118 -12.27 -25.58 15.66
CA ASP A 118 -13.73 -25.38 15.58
C ASP A 118 -14.26 -24.54 16.76
N GLY A 119 -15.18 -23.61 16.48
CA GLY A 119 -15.72 -22.71 17.50
C GLY A 119 -16.46 -21.51 16.92
N ALA A 120 -17.65 -21.76 16.38
CA ALA A 120 -18.69 -20.75 16.23
C ALA A 120 -19.11 -20.16 17.60
N ASP A 121 -19.81 -19.01 17.52
CA ASP A 121 -20.75 -18.45 18.50
C ASP A 121 -20.31 -17.27 19.40
N HIS A 122 -20.90 -16.11 19.04
CA HIS A 122 -21.81 -15.28 19.85
C HIS A 122 -21.33 -14.52 21.12
N GLU A 123 -21.50 -13.19 21.05
CA GLU A 123 -21.97 -12.23 22.08
C GLU A 123 -21.29 -12.04 23.45
N GLY A 124 -20.71 -10.83 23.62
CA GLY A 124 -20.81 -9.94 24.80
C GLY A 124 -20.01 -10.32 26.07
N PRO A 125 -19.96 -9.47 27.14
CA PRO A 125 -20.79 -8.28 27.39
C PRO A 125 -20.08 -7.04 28.02
N GLY A 126 -20.72 -5.88 27.85
CA GLY A 126 -21.11 -4.97 28.94
C GLY A 126 -20.05 -4.44 29.92
N GLY A 127 -19.60 -3.21 29.68
CA GLY A 127 -18.94 -2.38 30.68
C GLY A 127 -19.85 -2.08 31.87
N LYS A 128 -19.45 -2.52 33.07
CA LYS A 128 -20.10 -2.17 34.34
C LYS A 128 -19.54 -0.84 34.85
N THR A 129 -20.36 0.21 34.81
CA THR A 129 -20.11 1.46 35.53
C THR A 129 -20.47 1.27 37.01
N SER A 130 -19.50 1.50 37.90
CA SER A 130 -19.72 1.44 39.34
C SER A 130 -20.21 2.81 39.81
N LYS A 131 -21.49 2.93 40.18
CA LYS A 131 -22.00 4.08 40.96
C LYS A 131 -21.90 3.77 42.45
N THR A 132 -21.04 4.52 43.12
CA THR A 132 -20.89 4.60 44.57
C THR A 132 -22.16 5.17 45.21
N LYS A 133 -22.73 4.49 46.21
CA LYS A 133 -23.68 5.07 47.16
C LYS A 133 -22.91 5.46 48.43
N LEU A 134 -22.94 6.74 48.77
CA LEU A 134 -22.55 7.27 50.07
C LEU A 134 -23.65 6.98 51.10
N SER A 135 -23.23 6.88 52.36
CA SER A 135 -23.99 6.67 53.59
C SER A 135 -25.14 7.64 53.82
#